data_AF-A0A3P5YWT4-F1
#
_entry.id   AF-A0A3P5YWT4-F1
#
_cell.length_a   1.000
_cell.length_b   1.000
_cell.length_c   1.000
_cell.angle_alpha   90.00
_cell.angle_beta   90.00
_cell.angle_gamma   90.00
#
_symmetry.space_group_name_H-M   'P 1'
#
loop_
_entity.id
_entity.type
_entity.pdbx_description
1 polymer ?
#
loop_
_entity_poly.entity_id
_entity_poly.type
_entity_poly.pdbx_seq_one_letter_code
_entity_poly.pdbx_strand_id
1 'polypeptide(L)'
;MRSHQGGRKLTVLQLLCAVAVFSILLFVTIQSSLFATDNSNRKLFFHPEDIKILSVFQSSVQQCVGDRGLGLSAHSIDHCNLILKFPQGTNNTRYNKQFKIFEPLEFKYNVCEALLLWEQTDENNIRPNITLAL
;
A
#
# COMPACT_ATOMS: atom_id res chain seq x y z
N MET A 1 -53.83 41.13 -7.75
CA MET A 1 -53.20 39.95 -8.41
C MET A 1 -51.80 39.74 -7.84
N ARG A 2 -51.56 38.56 -7.25
CA ARG A 2 -50.28 37.88 -6.94
C ARG A 2 -49.01 38.74 -6.69
N SER A 3 -48.69 38.94 -5.42
CA SER A 3 -47.31 39.05 -4.94
C SER A 3 -46.98 37.83 -4.08
N HIS A 4 -46.74 36.69 -4.74
CA HIS A 4 -46.33 35.42 -4.10
C HIS A 4 -45.09 34.81 -4.78
N GLN A 5 -44.47 35.54 -5.70
CA GLN A 5 -43.47 35.01 -6.64
C GLN A 5 -42.02 35.30 -6.23
N GLY A 6 -41.79 36.34 -5.40
CA GLY A 6 -40.46 36.66 -4.87
C GLY A 6 -40.02 35.74 -3.73
N GLY A 7 -40.91 35.46 -2.77
CA GLY A 7 -40.62 34.59 -1.62
C GLY A 7 -40.34 33.14 -2.03
N ARG A 8 -41.15 32.56 -2.93
CA ARG A 8 -40.96 31.18 -3.42
C ARG A 8 -39.61 30.96 -4.11
N LYS A 9 -39.12 31.94 -4.89
CA LYS A 9 -37.82 31.85 -5.56
C LYS A 9 -36.66 31.91 -4.56
N LEU A 10 -36.79 32.75 -3.53
CA LEU A 10 -35.80 32.84 -2.45
C LEU A 10 -35.76 31.56 -1.62
N THR A 11 -36.91 30.98 -1.28
CA THR A 11 -36.99 29.72 -0.53
C THR A 11 -36.42 28.54 -1.35
N VAL A 12 -36.68 28.50 -2.66
CA VAL A 12 -36.08 27.48 -3.55
C VAL A 12 -34.57 27.63 -3.64
N LEU A 13 -34.06 28.87 -3.74
CA LEU A 13 -32.62 29.14 -3.74
C LEU A 13 -31.96 28.69 -2.41
N GLN A 14 -32.60 28.96 -1.28
CA GLN A 14 -32.13 28.53 0.04
C GLN A 14 -32.11 27.00 0.18
N LEU A 15 -33.15 26.32 -0.31
CA LEU A 15 -33.21 24.85 -0.34
C LEU A 15 -32.09 24.25 -1.20
N LEU A 16 -31.83 24.80 -2.38
CA LEU A 16 -30.74 24.34 -3.25
C LEU A 16 -29.37 24.54 -2.60
N CYS A 17 -29.13 25.68 -1.95
CA CYS A 17 -27.91 25.91 -1.18
C CYS A 17 -27.77 24.92 -0.02
N ALA A 18 -28.83 24.65 0.73
CA ALA A 18 -28.81 23.71 1.84
C ALA A 18 -28.45 22.29 1.36
N VAL A 19 -29.05 21.83 0.25
CA VAL A 19 -28.74 20.52 -0.33
C VAL A 19 -27.29 20.45 -0.83
N ALA A 20 -26.80 21.50 -1.48
CA ALA A 20 -25.42 21.54 -1.96
C ALA A 20 -24.41 21.48 -0.80
N VAL A 21 -24.62 22.28 0.26
CA VAL A 21 -23.76 22.29 1.45
C VAL A 21 -23.80 20.92 2.16
N PHE A 22 -24.99 20.34 2.32
CA PHE A 22 -25.12 19.02 2.95
C PHE A 22 -24.42 17.93 2.13
N SER A 23 -24.51 17.97 0.80
CA SER A 23 -23.83 17.04 -0.10
C SER A 23 -22.31 17.15 0.00
N ILE A 24 -21.77 18.38 0.10
CA ILE A 24 -20.34 18.62 0.30
C ILE A 24 -19.88 18.10 1.66
N LEU A 25 -20.64 18.35 2.73
CA LEU A 25 -20.31 17.86 4.07
C LEU A 25 -20.32 16.32 4.14
N LEU A 26 -21.29 15.67 3.52
CA LEU A 26 -21.30 14.21 3.41
C LEU A 26 -20.11 13.69 2.62
N PHE A 27 -19.77 14.32 1.50
CA PHE A 27 -18.60 13.93 0.71
C PHE A 27 -17.30 14.08 1.51
N VAL A 28 -17.10 15.19 2.22
CA VAL A 28 -15.90 15.43 3.04
C VAL A 28 -15.81 14.46 4.22
N THR A 29 -16.92 14.17 4.90
CA THR A 29 -16.93 13.26 6.06
C THR A 29 -16.75 11.79 5.66
N ILE A 30 -17.32 11.36 4.54
CA ILE A 30 -17.12 10.00 3.99
C ILE A 30 -15.68 9.82 3.51
N GLN A 31 -15.13 10.80 2.79
CA GLN A 31 -13.71 10.77 2.41
C GLN A 31 -12.80 10.76 3.64
N SER A 32 -13.14 11.52 4.70
CA SER A 32 -12.31 11.55 5.92
C SER A 32 -12.32 10.22 6.68
N SER A 33 -13.42 9.47 6.67
CA SER A 33 -13.51 8.16 7.34
C SER A 33 -12.87 7.03 6.53
N LEU A 34 -12.84 7.13 5.20
CA LEU A 34 -12.18 6.15 4.32
C LEU A 34 -10.69 6.46 4.08
N PHE A 35 -10.26 7.72 4.12
CA PHE A 35 -8.87 8.14 3.91
C PHE A 35 -8.10 8.50 5.19
N ALA A 36 -8.69 8.32 6.38
CA ALA A 36 -7.94 8.34 7.66
C ALA A 36 -7.05 7.10 7.87
N THR A 37 -6.84 6.28 6.84
CA THR A 37 -5.67 5.39 6.78
C THR A 37 -4.52 6.20 6.17
N ASP A 38 -3.95 7.09 6.98
CA ASP A 38 -2.74 7.84 6.68
C ASP A 38 -1.58 6.84 6.51
N ASN A 39 -1.18 6.67 5.26
CA ASN A 39 -0.35 5.58 4.78
C ASN A 39 1.15 5.94 4.77
N SER A 40 1.65 6.65 5.78
CA SER A 40 3.06 7.11 5.73
C SER A 40 3.88 7.03 7.01
N ASN A 41 3.31 6.84 8.20
CA ASN A 41 4.10 6.82 9.43
C ASN A 41 3.54 5.92 10.56
N ARG A 42 3.03 4.72 10.24
CA ARG A 42 2.99 3.67 11.26
C ARG A 42 4.43 3.26 11.53
N LYS A 43 5.08 3.93 12.48
CA LYS A 43 6.29 3.45 13.13
C LYS A 43 5.91 2.12 13.77
N LEU A 44 6.10 1.01 13.04
CA LEU A 44 5.81 -0.32 13.54
C LEU A 44 6.68 -0.49 14.78
N PHE A 45 6.06 -0.48 15.95
CA PHE A 45 6.74 -0.73 17.21
C PHE A 45 6.99 -2.23 17.27
N PHE A 46 8.11 -2.65 16.71
CA PHE A 46 8.57 -4.03 16.82
C PHE A 46 9.01 -4.30 18.25
N HIS A 47 8.57 -5.42 18.81
CA HIS A 47 9.23 -5.92 20.00
C HIS A 47 10.62 -6.46 19.62
N PRO A 48 11.60 -6.47 20.55
CA PRO A 48 12.95 -6.94 20.26
C PRO A 48 13.01 -8.37 19.70
N GLU A 49 12.08 -9.24 20.10
CA GLU A 49 11.92 -10.59 19.57
C GLU A 49 11.50 -10.62 18.10
N ASP A 50 10.58 -9.74 17.70
CA ASP A 50 10.10 -9.63 16.32
C ASP A 50 11.23 -9.18 15.39
N ILE A 51 12.06 -8.24 15.85
CA ILE A 51 13.25 -7.78 15.14
C ILE A 51 14.20 -8.95 14.86
N LYS A 52 14.40 -9.82 15.85
CA LYS A 52 15.27 -11.00 15.70
C LYS A 52 14.69 -11.98 14.68
N ILE A 53 13.39 -12.25 14.74
CA ILE A 53 12.71 -13.15 13.80
C ILE A 53 12.82 -12.60 12.37
N LEU A 54 12.53 -11.32 12.18
CA LEU A 54 12.65 -10.65 10.89
C LEU A 54 14.08 -10.68 10.35
N SER A 55 15.07 -10.45 11.20
CA SER A 55 16.47 -10.53 10.81
C SER A 55 16.85 -11.95 10.33
N VAL A 56 16.45 -13.00 11.08
CA VAL A 56 16.70 -14.40 10.70
C VAL A 56 16.00 -14.76 9.38
N PHE A 57 14.75 -14.33 9.21
CA PHE A 57 14.00 -14.51 7.98
C PHE A 57 14.73 -13.85 6.80
N GLN A 58 15.11 -12.58 6.93
CA GLN A 58 15.82 -11.85 5.89
C GLN A 58 17.16 -12.50 5.53
N SER A 59 17.94 -12.97 6.51
CA SER A 59 19.17 -13.72 6.25
C SER A 59 18.91 -15.01 5.49
N SER A 60 17.83 -15.72 5.81
CA SER A 60 17.41 -16.93 5.10
C SER A 60 17.03 -16.65 3.65
N VAL A 61 16.31 -15.53 3.41
CA VAL A 61 15.99 -15.06 2.06
C VAL A 61 17.27 -14.70 1.29
N GLN A 62 18.23 -14.01 1.94
CA GLN A 62 19.51 -13.68 1.32
C GLN A 62 20.27 -14.92 0.87
N GLN A 63 20.34 -15.93 1.72
CA GLN A 63 20.96 -17.20 1.37
C GLN A 63 20.23 -17.88 0.21
N CYS A 64 18.90 -17.98 0.27
CA CYS A 64 18.10 -18.60 -0.79
C CYS A 64 18.31 -17.91 -2.15
N VAL A 65 18.31 -16.58 -2.17
CA VAL A 65 18.55 -15.79 -3.39
C VAL A 65 20.00 -15.97 -3.88
N GLY A 66 20.99 -16.00 -2.97
CA GLY A 66 22.37 -16.26 -3.35
C GLY A 66 22.57 -17.64 -3.98
N ASP A 67 21.94 -18.67 -3.42
CA ASP A 67 22.11 -20.06 -3.84
C ASP A 67 21.26 -20.42 -5.07
N ARG A 68 20.06 -19.85 -5.19
CA ARG A 68 19.04 -20.25 -6.18
C ARG A 68 18.43 -19.11 -6.99
N GLY A 69 18.75 -17.86 -6.69
CA GLY A 69 18.14 -16.67 -7.28
C GLY A 69 18.64 -16.31 -8.69
N LEU A 70 19.15 -17.28 -9.46
CA LEU A 70 19.56 -17.09 -10.86
C LEU A 70 20.57 -15.95 -11.07
N GLY A 71 21.49 -15.78 -10.11
CA GLY A 71 22.53 -14.74 -10.14
C GLY A 71 22.11 -13.40 -9.52
N LEU A 72 20.88 -13.29 -9.01
CA LEU A 72 20.48 -12.16 -8.17
C LEU A 72 21.20 -12.21 -6.81
N SER A 73 21.27 -11.05 -6.17
CA SER A 73 21.66 -10.89 -4.77
C SER A 73 20.54 -10.21 -4.02
N ALA A 74 20.38 -10.52 -2.72
CA ALA A 74 19.47 -9.80 -1.85
C ALA A 74 20.25 -9.05 -0.78
N HIS A 75 19.84 -7.82 -0.49
CA HIS A 75 20.46 -6.98 0.51
C HIS A 75 19.40 -6.43 1.47
N SER A 76 19.60 -6.62 2.77
CA SER A 76 18.70 -6.08 3.80
C SER A 76 19.09 -4.62 4.07
N ILE A 77 18.09 -3.75 4.05
CA ILE A 77 18.24 -2.31 4.31
C ILE A 77 17.79 -1.99 5.73
N ASP A 78 16.64 -2.54 6.12
CA ASP A 78 16.07 -2.44 7.46
C ASP A 78 15.26 -3.71 7.77
N HIS A 79 14.57 -3.72 8.91
CA HIS A 79 13.80 -4.87 9.40
C HIS A 79 12.72 -5.39 8.45
N CYS A 80 12.20 -4.55 7.54
CA CYS A 80 11.15 -4.93 6.59
C CYS A 80 11.64 -4.94 5.15
N ASN A 81 12.68 -4.16 4.81
CA ASN A 81 13.04 -3.89 3.43
C ASN A 81 14.26 -4.70 2.98
N LEU A 82 14.06 -5.39 1.86
CA LEU A 82 15.09 -6.09 1.09
C LEU A 82 15.18 -5.44 -0.30
N ILE A 83 16.39 -5.41 -0.86
CA ILE A 83 16.61 -5.08 -2.27
C ILE A 83 17.17 -6.29 -2.98
N LEU A 84 16.48 -6.75 -4.03
CA LEU A 84 16.97 -7.74 -4.97
C LEU A 84 17.71 -7.02 -6.09
N LYS A 85 18.98 -7.37 -6.31
CA LYS A 85 19.84 -6.72 -7.31
C LYS A 85 20.39 -7.74 -8.30
N PHE A 86 20.40 -7.35 -9.57
CA PHE A 86 21.16 -8.05 -10.58
C PHE A 86 22.67 -7.88 -10.37
N PRO A 87 23.49 -8.80 -10.88
CA PRO A 87 24.94 -8.70 -10.76
C PRO A 87 25.45 -7.47 -11.53
N GLN A 88 26.58 -6.93 -11.07
CA GLN A 88 27.21 -5.77 -11.72
C GLN A 88 27.55 -6.06 -13.19
N GLY A 89 27.36 -5.08 -14.06
CA GLY A 89 27.56 -5.23 -15.50
C GLY A 89 26.38 -5.87 -16.23
N THR A 90 25.28 -6.20 -15.54
CA THR A 90 24.03 -6.60 -16.20
C THR A 90 23.48 -5.45 -17.03
N ASN A 91 23.27 -5.69 -18.33
CA ASN A 91 22.62 -4.72 -19.20
C ASN A 91 21.12 -4.92 -19.20
N ASN A 92 20.41 -3.80 -19.06
CA ASN A 92 18.97 -3.74 -19.10
C ASN A 92 18.45 -3.86 -20.54
N THR A 93 18.06 -5.06 -20.95
CA THR A 93 17.52 -5.32 -22.29
C THR A 93 16.00 -5.32 -22.33
N ARG A 94 15.32 -5.29 -21.17
CA ARG A 94 13.88 -5.44 -21.06
C ARG A 94 13.20 -4.08 -21.04
N TYR A 95 12.80 -3.63 -22.23
CA TYR A 95 12.01 -2.41 -22.37
C TYR A 95 10.52 -2.69 -22.16
N ASN A 96 9.92 -2.02 -21.18
CA ASN A 96 8.49 -2.11 -20.94
C ASN A 96 7.74 -1.15 -21.89
N LYS A 97 7.00 -1.71 -22.84
CA LYS A 97 6.27 -0.93 -23.86
C LYS A 97 5.14 -0.07 -23.28
N GLN A 98 4.51 -0.52 -22.20
CA GLN A 98 3.39 0.18 -21.57
C GLN A 98 3.87 1.43 -20.83
N PHE A 99 4.94 1.29 -20.04
CA PHE A 99 5.47 2.39 -19.23
C PHE A 99 6.55 3.22 -19.94
N LYS A 100 6.99 2.79 -21.13
CA LYS A 100 8.07 3.42 -21.92
C LYS A 100 9.38 3.61 -21.15
N ILE A 101 9.63 2.73 -20.21
CA ILE A 101 10.85 2.69 -19.40
C ILE A 101 11.44 1.30 -19.49
N PHE A 102 12.75 1.23 -19.33
CA PHE A 102 13.39 -0.04 -19.14
C PHE A 102 13.18 -0.55 -17.70
N GLU A 103 13.06 -1.86 -17.53
CA GLU A 103 12.83 -2.45 -16.21
C GLU A 103 14.02 -2.21 -15.28
N PRO A 104 13.80 -1.85 -14.00
CA PRO A 104 14.91 -1.58 -13.09
C PRO A 104 15.72 -2.85 -12.83
N LEU A 105 17.03 -2.69 -12.61
CA LEU A 105 17.92 -3.78 -12.22
C LEU A 105 17.99 -3.96 -10.69
N GLU A 106 17.18 -3.21 -9.95
CA GLU A 106 17.03 -3.32 -8.51
C GLU A 106 15.55 -3.31 -8.17
N PHE A 107 15.10 -4.29 -7.40
CA PHE A 107 13.72 -4.41 -6.95
C PHE A 107 13.65 -4.30 -5.44
N LYS A 108 12.85 -3.37 -4.96
CA LYS A 108 12.56 -3.23 -3.53
C LYS A 108 11.45 -4.21 -3.15
N TYR A 109 11.66 -4.91 -2.06
CA TYR A 109 10.71 -5.85 -1.49
C TYR A 109 10.50 -5.52 -0.01
N ASN A 110 9.26 -5.21 0.36
CA ASN A 110 8.86 -4.95 1.74
C ASN A 110 8.15 -6.18 2.30
N VAL A 111 8.84 -6.90 3.19
CA VAL A 111 8.35 -8.12 3.84
C VAL A 111 7.08 -7.83 4.64
N CYS A 112 7.07 -6.72 5.38
CA CYS A 112 5.97 -6.35 6.25
C CYS A 112 4.71 -6.00 5.45
N GLU A 113 4.86 -5.29 4.34
CA GLU A 113 3.75 -5.02 3.41
C GLU A 113 3.24 -6.29 2.74
N ALA A 114 4.15 -7.19 2.31
CA ALA A 114 3.75 -8.47 1.74
C ALA A 114 2.97 -9.35 2.72
N LEU A 115 3.38 -9.39 3.99
CA LEU A 115 2.66 -10.11 5.06
C LEU A 115 1.28 -9.50 5.32
N LEU A 116 1.20 -8.16 5.42
CA LEU A 116 -0.09 -7.47 5.59
C LEU A 116 -1.05 -7.75 4.42
N LEU A 117 -0.55 -7.73 3.19
CA LEU A 117 -1.35 -8.05 2.01
C LEU A 117 -1.79 -9.52 2.01
N TRP A 118 -0.92 -10.43 2.44
CA TRP A 118 -1.23 -11.85 2.55
C TRP A 118 -2.38 -12.10 3.54
N GLU A 119 -2.32 -11.50 4.73
CA GLU A 119 -3.42 -11.57 5.70
C GLU A 119 -4.73 -11.01 5.15
N GLN A 120 -4.68 -9.87 4.45
CA GLN A 120 -5.87 -9.25 3.86
C GLN A 120 -6.51 -10.10 2.74
N THR A 121 -5.70 -10.82 1.95
CA THR A 121 -6.21 -11.74 0.94
C THR A 121 -6.80 -13.01 1.54
N ASP A 122 -6.27 -13.47 2.68
CA ASP A 122 -6.72 -14.69 3.35
C ASP A 122 -8.00 -14.48 4.19
N GLU A 123 -8.32 -13.26 4.63
CA GLU A 123 -9.61 -12.97 5.29
C GLU A 123 -10.82 -13.22 4.37
N ASN A 124 -10.65 -13.16 3.04
CA ASN A 124 -11.69 -13.50 2.07
C ASN A 124 -11.70 -14.98 1.66
N ASN A 125 -10.77 -15.80 2.17
CA ASN A 125 -10.68 -17.22 1.91
C ASN A 125 -10.02 -17.97 3.09
N ILE A 126 -10.84 -18.46 4.03
CA ILE A 126 -10.57 -19.50 5.05
C ILE A 126 -9.06 -19.68 5.39
N ARG A 127 -8.62 -19.00 6.46
CA ARG A 127 -7.35 -19.16 7.20
C ARG A 127 -6.50 -20.39 6.81
N PRO A 128 -5.41 -20.25 6.04
CA PRO A 128 -4.29 -21.16 6.16
C PRO A 128 -3.57 -20.85 7.48
N ASN A 129 -3.40 -21.90 8.28
CA ASN A 129 -2.74 -21.87 9.56
C ASN A 129 -1.26 -21.46 9.41
N ILE A 130 -0.91 -20.24 9.82
CA ILE A 130 0.45 -19.64 9.75
C ILE A 130 1.51 -20.53 10.41
N THR A 131 1.13 -21.43 11.31
CA THR A 131 2.05 -22.35 12.01
C THR A 131 2.77 -23.35 11.08
N LEU A 132 2.43 -23.44 9.79
CA LEU A 132 3.13 -24.30 8.82
C LEU A 132 4.20 -23.58 7.98
N ALA A 133 4.36 -22.27 8.11
CA ALA A 133 5.30 -21.47 7.31
C ALA A 133 6.53 -20.98 8.09
N LEU A 134 6.63 -21.27 9.38
CA LEU A 134 7.76 -20.95 10.26
C LEU A 134 8.37 -22.23 10.86
#